data_AF-A0AAW7L4J6-F1
#
_entry.id   AF-A0AAW7L4J6-F1
#
_cell.length_a   1.000
_cell.length_b   1.000
_cell.length_c   1.000
_cell.angle_alpha   90.00
_cell.angle_beta   90.00
_cell.angle_gamma   90.00
#
_symmetry.space_group_name_H-M   'P 1'
#
loop_
_entity.id
_entity.type
_entity.pdbx_description
1 polymer ?
#
loop_
_entity_poly.entity_id
_entity_poly.type
_entity_poly.pdbx_seq_one_letter_code
_entity_poly.pdbx_strand_id
1 'polypeptide(L)'
;MEPNYSEYSISELEESLRAIDQEAYPERTNELKKELNNRLENPTTSHEVEDGFEANEQFYKCPHCEEKIGFFSKALQSWSKIRECPQCKKPFAVTFNVKVFFVALLPMVIFNYFMIKPVLGSLGLSKSIGLGIVCGVLIIISTRLIRVRESIR
;
A
#
# COMPACT_ATOMS: atom_id res chain seq x y z
N MET A 1 0.16 -38.94 5.78
CA MET A 1 -0.49 -37.61 5.75
C MET A 1 -0.32 -37.10 4.34
N GLU A 2 -1.40 -36.83 3.62
CA GLU A 2 -1.32 -36.33 2.24
C GLU A 2 -0.96 -34.84 2.26
N PRO A 3 -0.01 -34.39 1.43
CA PRO A 3 0.35 -32.98 1.34
C PRO A 3 -0.79 -32.16 0.73
N ASN A 4 -1.13 -31.02 1.34
CA ASN A 4 -2.11 -30.09 0.80
C ASN A 4 -1.43 -29.01 -0.05
N TYR A 5 -1.30 -29.26 -1.36
CA TYR A 5 -0.63 -28.33 -2.28
C TYR A 5 -1.35 -26.99 -2.49
N SER A 6 -2.63 -26.89 -2.09
CA SER A 6 -3.37 -25.63 -2.19
C SER A 6 -2.81 -24.54 -1.27
N GLU A 7 -2.13 -24.92 -0.19
CA GLU A 7 -1.54 -24.00 0.78
C GLU A 7 -0.10 -23.58 0.43
N TYR A 8 0.52 -24.23 -0.57
CA TYR A 8 1.93 -23.99 -0.92
C TYR A 8 2.04 -22.71 -1.75
N SER A 9 3.08 -21.92 -1.54
CA SER A 9 3.47 -20.81 -2.41
C SER A 9 4.02 -21.31 -3.75
N ILE A 10 4.16 -20.42 -4.74
CA ILE A 10 4.70 -20.80 -6.07
C ILE A 10 6.11 -21.39 -5.96
N SER A 11 6.97 -20.80 -5.13
CA SER A 11 8.34 -21.29 -4.89
C SER A 11 8.34 -22.67 -4.23
N GLU A 12 7.46 -22.90 -3.25
CA GLU A 12 7.33 -24.21 -2.59
C GLU A 12 6.82 -25.30 -3.53
N LEU A 13 5.92 -24.97 -4.46
CA LEU A 13 5.47 -25.89 -5.51
C LEU A 13 6.61 -26.28 -6.45
N GLU A 14 7.42 -25.31 -6.90
CA GLU A 14 8.59 -25.56 -7.74
C GLU A 14 9.65 -26.40 -7.04
N GLU A 15 9.94 -26.11 -5.77
CA GLU A 15 10.89 -26.85 -4.96
C GLU A 15 10.43 -28.29 -4.73
N SER A 16 9.14 -28.48 -4.43
CA SER A 16 8.52 -29.79 -4.28
C SER A 16 8.60 -30.61 -5.57
N LEU A 17 8.39 -29.97 -6.73
CA LEU A 17 8.49 -30.63 -8.04
C LEU A 17 9.93 -31.05 -8.40
N ARG A 18 10.93 -30.34 -7.88
CA ARG A 18 12.35 -30.69 -8.04
C ARG A 18 12.78 -31.81 -7.09
N ALA A 19 12.22 -31.83 -5.88
CA ALA A 19 12.57 -32.81 -4.85
C ALA A 19 11.87 -34.17 -5.05
N ILE A 20 10.71 -34.21 -5.70
CA ILE A 20 9.95 -35.44 -5.92
C ILE A 20 10.56 -36.30 -7.05
N ASP A 21 10.63 -37.61 -6.81
CA ASP A 21 10.92 -38.58 -7.86
C ASP A 21 9.69 -38.72 -8.78
N GLN A 22 9.79 -38.12 -9.96
CA GLN A 22 8.68 -38.00 -10.92
C GLN A 22 8.32 -39.34 -11.56
N GLU A 23 9.27 -40.28 -11.65
CA GLU A 23 9.04 -41.60 -12.23
C GLU A 23 8.33 -42.51 -11.24
N ALA A 24 8.71 -42.44 -9.96
CA ALA A 24 8.07 -43.21 -8.89
C ALA A 24 6.66 -42.68 -8.53
N TYR A 25 6.38 -41.39 -8.74
CA TYR A 25 5.12 -40.76 -8.32
C TYR A 25 4.51 -39.84 -9.40
N PRO A 26 3.99 -40.42 -10.50
CA PRO A 26 3.48 -39.65 -11.63
C PRO A 26 2.20 -38.88 -11.30
N GLU A 27 1.32 -39.42 -10.44
CA GLU A 27 0.06 -38.77 -10.05
C GLU A 27 0.33 -37.45 -9.31
N ARG A 28 1.14 -37.48 -8.24
CA ARG A 28 1.52 -36.30 -7.45
C ARG A 28 2.26 -35.26 -8.28
N THR A 29 3.09 -35.70 -9.21
CA THR A 29 3.80 -34.83 -10.15
C THR A 29 2.82 -34.06 -11.04
N ASN A 30 1.76 -34.72 -11.50
CA ASN A 30 0.73 -34.08 -12.33
C ASN A 30 -0.11 -33.09 -11.53
N GLU A 31 -0.41 -33.38 -10.26
CA GLU A 31 -1.11 -32.44 -9.37
C GLU A 31 -0.30 -31.16 -9.13
N LEU A 32 0.99 -31.29 -8.80
CA LEU A 32 1.90 -30.16 -8.64
C LEU A 32 1.98 -29.30 -9.91
N LYS A 33 2.16 -29.93 -11.08
CA LYS A 33 2.22 -29.23 -12.38
C LYS A 33 0.90 -28.53 -12.71
N LYS A 34 -0.24 -29.17 -12.40
CA LYS A 34 -1.57 -28.62 -12.63
C LYS A 34 -1.82 -27.40 -11.74
N GLU A 35 -1.48 -27.48 -10.46
CA GLU A 35 -1.63 -26.37 -9.52
C GLU A 35 -0.71 -25.19 -9.89
N LEU A 36 0.55 -25.48 -10.28
CA LEU A 36 1.49 -24.47 -10.75
C LEU A 36 0.98 -23.78 -12.02
N ASN A 37 0.53 -24.54 -13.02
CA ASN A 37 -0.02 -23.98 -14.26
C ASN A 37 -1.30 -23.18 -14.01
N ASN A 38 -2.18 -23.64 -13.12
CA ASN A 38 -3.40 -22.91 -12.76
C ASN A 38 -3.05 -21.53 -12.16
N ARG A 39 -2.02 -21.43 -11.33
CA ARG A 39 -1.56 -20.16 -10.74
C ARG A 39 -0.81 -19.25 -11.71
N LEU A 40 -0.15 -19.83 -12.72
CA LEU A 40 0.51 -19.08 -13.79
C LEU A 40 -0.49 -18.54 -14.83
N GLU A 41 -1.53 -19.32 -15.18
CA GLU A 41 -2.56 -18.93 -16.17
C GLU A 41 -3.67 -18.07 -15.56
N ASN A 42 -4.10 -18.41 -14.33
CA ASN A 42 -4.93 -17.56 -13.49
C ASN A 42 -4.08 -17.09 -12.32
N PRO A 43 -3.44 -15.92 -12.41
CA PRO A 43 -2.97 -15.20 -11.23
C PRO A 43 -4.21 -14.75 -10.46
N THR A 44 -4.88 -15.71 -9.82
CA THR A 44 -5.75 -15.47 -8.69
C THR A 44 -4.87 -14.66 -7.77
N THR A 45 -5.35 -13.45 -7.46
CA THR A 45 -4.60 -12.44 -6.73
C THR A 45 -4.43 -12.88 -5.29
N SER A 46 -3.71 -13.99 -5.05
CA SER A 46 -2.96 -14.20 -3.83
C SER A 46 -1.93 -13.09 -3.85
N HIS A 47 -2.27 -12.00 -3.18
CA HIS A 47 -1.32 -11.04 -2.69
C HIS A 47 -0.37 -11.82 -1.76
N GLU A 48 0.58 -12.55 -2.34
CA GLU A 48 1.87 -12.77 -1.70
C GLU A 48 2.43 -11.36 -1.56
N VAL A 49 2.13 -10.78 -0.39
CA VAL A 49 2.90 -9.67 0.13
C VAL A 49 4.29 -10.26 0.28
N GLU A 50 5.16 -10.00 -0.69
CA GLU A 50 6.58 -10.12 -0.46
C GLU A 50 6.85 -9.39 0.85
N ASP A 51 7.21 -10.17 1.89
CA ASP A 51 7.75 -9.71 3.15
C ASP A 51 9.14 -9.12 2.84
N GLY A 52 9.08 -7.94 2.25
CA GLY A 52 10.17 -7.27 1.55
C GLY A 52 9.73 -5.93 0.96
N PHE A 53 8.44 -5.59 1.04
CA PHE A 53 8.01 -4.21 0.82
C PHE A 53 8.38 -3.37 2.06
N GLU A 54 9.65 -2.93 2.11
CA GLU A 54 10.01 -1.66 2.75
C GLU A 54 9.09 -0.61 2.12
N ALA A 55 7.95 -0.37 2.77
CA ALA A 55 6.99 0.63 2.35
C ALA A 55 7.75 1.93 2.28
N ASN A 56 8.12 2.33 1.06
CA ASN A 56 8.98 3.48 0.79
C ASN A 56 8.54 4.62 1.73
N GLU A 57 9.31 4.83 2.80
CA GLU A 57 8.95 5.63 3.97
C GLU A 57 8.92 7.13 3.63
N GLN A 58 9.05 7.44 2.36
CA GLN A 58 9.39 8.74 1.86
C GLN A 58 8.11 9.45 1.44
N PHE A 59 7.46 10.03 2.44
CA PHE A 59 6.29 10.90 2.32
C PHE A 59 6.38 11.80 1.07
N TYR A 60 5.36 11.70 0.22
CA TYR A 60 5.19 12.55 -0.97
C TYR A 60 6.29 12.45 -2.04
N LYS A 61 7.04 11.35 -2.12
CA LYS A 61 7.90 11.13 -3.27
C LYS A 61 7.14 10.57 -4.46
N CYS A 62 7.53 11.01 -5.64
CA CYS A 62 7.03 10.44 -6.88
C CYS A 62 7.36 8.94 -6.92
N PRO A 63 6.38 8.06 -7.21
CA PRO A 63 6.65 6.63 -7.26
C PRO A 63 7.49 6.23 -8.48
N HIS A 64 7.77 7.14 -9.42
CA HIS A 64 8.54 6.87 -10.65
C HIS A 64 9.95 7.45 -10.65
N CYS A 65 10.13 8.69 -10.20
CA CYS A 65 11.44 9.36 -10.19
C CYS A 65 11.98 9.60 -8.77
N GLU A 66 11.25 9.20 -7.73
CA GLU A 66 11.63 9.36 -6.32
C GLU A 66 11.92 10.81 -5.90
N GLU A 67 11.54 11.76 -6.73
CA GLU A 67 11.68 13.16 -6.44
C GLU A 67 10.55 13.63 -5.53
N LYS A 68 10.87 14.50 -4.57
CA LYS A 68 9.90 14.98 -3.60
C LYS A 68 8.90 15.90 -4.29
N ILE A 69 7.62 15.55 -4.20
CA ILE A 69 6.52 16.39 -4.65
C ILE A 69 6.01 17.16 -3.43
N GLY A 70 5.99 18.49 -3.51
CA GLY A 70 5.43 19.30 -2.41
C GLY A 70 3.94 19.04 -2.22
N PHE A 71 3.47 19.00 -0.96
CA PHE A 71 2.04 18.83 -0.63
C PHE A 71 1.16 19.92 -1.26
N PHE A 72 1.64 21.17 -1.24
CA PHE A 72 0.96 22.32 -1.84
C PHE A 72 1.29 22.52 -3.33
N SER A 73 1.86 21.52 -4.00
CA SER A 73 2.12 21.62 -5.43
C SER A 73 0.83 21.53 -6.25
N LYS A 74 0.81 22.16 -7.43
CA LYS A 74 -0.32 22.04 -8.37
C LYS A 74 -0.65 20.59 -8.72
N ALA A 75 0.36 19.71 -8.73
CA ALA A 75 0.19 18.28 -8.96
C ALA A 75 -0.63 17.61 -7.84
N LEU A 76 -0.45 18.01 -6.58
CA LEU A 76 -1.20 17.47 -5.43
C LEU A 76 -2.49 18.23 -5.11
N GLN A 77 -2.68 19.44 -5.63
CA GLN A 77 -3.94 20.18 -5.46
C GLN A 77 -4.96 19.90 -6.56
N SER A 78 -4.58 19.25 -7.67
CA SER A 78 -5.54 18.89 -8.71
C SER A 78 -6.62 17.94 -8.17
N TRP A 79 -7.87 18.11 -8.59
CA TRP A 79 -8.99 17.25 -8.17
C TRP A 79 -9.10 15.96 -9.00
N SER A 80 -8.10 15.70 -9.84
CA SER A 80 -8.08 14.53 -10.71
C SER A 80 -7.74 13.25 -9.94
N LYS A 81 -8.42 12.15 -10.30
CA LYS A 81 -8.11 10.80 -9.80
C LYS A 81 -6.69 10.36 -10.20
N ILE A 82 -6.24 10.78 -11.38
CA ILE A 82 -4.90 10.51 -11.92
C ILE A 82 -4.17 11.83 -12.05
N ARG A 83 -2.95 11.89 -11.51
CA ARG A 83 -2.15 13.11 -11.41
C ARG A 83 -0.82 12.90 -12.09
N GLU A 84 -0.20 13.97 -12.57
CA GLU A 84 1.10 13.90 -13.24
C GLU A 84 2.20 14.47 -12.37
N CYS A 85 3.34 13.80 -12.35
CA CYS A 85 4.52 14.30 -11.66
C CYS A 85 5.06 15.56 -12.37
N PRO A 86 5.36 16.67 -11.67
CA PRO A 86 5.90 17.87 -12.31
C PRO A 86 7.30 17.66 -12.89
N GLN A 87 8.03 16.65 -12.42
CA GLN A 87 9.43 16.40 -12.81
C GLN A 87 9.52 15.38 -13.94
N CYS A 88 8.92 14.19 -13.76
CA CYS A 88 8.99 13.12 -14.76
C CYS A 88 7.77 13.01 -15.67
N LYS A 89 6.72 13.82 -15.46
CA LYS A 89 5.45 13.84 -16.23
C LYS A 89 4.68 12.51 -16.26
N LYS A 90 5.10 11.50 -15.50
CA LYS A 90 4.41 10.20 -15.42
C LYS A 90 3.18 10.27 -14.51
N PRO A 91 2.13 9.48 -14.82
CA PRO A 91 0.90 9.46 -14.03
C PRO A 91 1.08 8.69 -12.71
N PHE A 92 0.46 9.19 -11.64
CA PHE A 92 0.39 8.57 -10.32
C PHE A 92 -0.99 8.76 -9.71
N ALA A 93 -1.34 7.91 -8.76
CA ALA A 93 -2.59 7.99 -7.99
C ALA A 93 -2.30 8.22 -6.50
N VAL A 94 -3.29 8.78 -5.82
CA VAL A 94 -3.23 9.03 -4.37
C VAL A 94 -4.06 7.96 -3.66
N THR A 95 -3.48 7.33 -2.66
CA THR A 95 -4.15 6.35 -1.81
C THR A 95 -4.06 6.75 -0.35
N PHE A 96 -4.85 6.06 0.47
CA PHE A 96 -4.93 6.32 1.90
C PHE A 96 -4.51 5.10 2.68
N ASN A 97 -3.49 5.25 3.52
CA ASN A 97 -3.02 4.18 4.39
C ASN A 97 -3.81 4.22 5.71
N VAL A 98 -4.80 3.33 5.81
CA VAL A 98 -5.71 3.23 6.95
C VAL A 98 -4.97 2.84 8.24
N LYS A 99 -3.93 2.01 8.15
CA LYS A 99 -3.12 1.60 9.31
C LYS A 99 -2.42 2.80 9.94
N VAL A 100 -1.78 3.63 9.13
CA VAL A 100 -1.12 4.87 9.59
C VAL A 100 -2.14 5.83 10.19
N PHE A 101 -3.33 5.96 9.59
CA PHE A 101 -4.39 6.80 10.12
C PHE A 101 -4.79 6.43 11.54
N PHE A 102 -5.10 5.15 11.79
CA PHE A 102 -5.51 4.69 13.12
C PHE A 102 -4.39 4.78 14.15
N VAL A 103 -3.14 4.49 13.76
CA VAL A 103 -1.98 4.63 14.64
C VAL A 103 -1.74 6.10 15.02
N ALA A 104 -1.91 7.03 14.07
CA ALA A 104 -1.73 8.47 14.31
C ALA A 104 -2.91 9.12 15.05
N LEU A 105 -4.11 8.51 15.02
CA LEU A 105 -5.32 9.07 15.61
C LEU A 105 -5.17 9.34 17.11
N LEU A 106 -4.76 8.33 17.88
CA LEU A 106 -4.67 8.41 19.34
C LEU A 106 -3.71 9.54 19.81
N PRO A 107 -2.43 9.60 19.37
CA PRO A 107 -1.53 10.67 19.80
C PRO A 107 -2.01 12.05 19.35
N MET A 108 -2.62 12.18 18.16
CA MET A 108 -3.16 13.45 17.67
C MET A 108 -4.36 13.95 18.47
N VAL A 109 -5.24 13.06 18.92
CA VAL A 109 -6.38 13.42 19.77
C VAL A 109 -5.90 13.89 21.14
N ILE A 110 -4.91 13.21 21.73
CA ILE A 110 -4.29 13.62 23.00
C ILE A 110 -3.64 15.00 22.82
N PHE A 111 -2.84 15.18 21.77
CA PHE A 111 -2.21 16.46 21.46
C PHE A 111 -3.22 17.58 21.25
N ASN A 112 -4.31 17.33 20.54
CA ASN A 112 -5.38 18.31 20.35
C ASN A 112 -5.99 18.76 21.68
N TYR A 113 -6.25 17.81 22.58
CA TYR A 113 -6.86 18.10 23.87
C TYR A 113 -5.92 18.92 24.76
N PHE A 114 -4.65 18.53 24.85
CA PHE A 114 -3.68 19.14 25.76
C PHE A 114 -3.01 20.41 25.21
N MET A 115 -2.83 20.54 23.90
CA MET A 115 -2.06 21.63 23.30
C MET A 115 -2.96 22.56 22.47
N ILE A 116 -3.68 22.03 21.49
CA ILE A 116 -4.42 22.88 20.53
C ILE A 116 -5.61 23.57 21.20
N LYS A 117 -6.44 22.83 21.96
CA LYS A 117 -7.61 23.40 22.65
C LYS A 117 -7.28 24.54 23.61
N PRO A 118 -6.28 24.46 24.51
CA PRO A 118 -5.96 25.59 25.39
C PRO A 118 -5.45 26.80 24.62
N VAL A 119 -4.61 26.60 23.59
CA VAL A 119 -4.12 27.70 22.73
C VAL A 119 -5.29 28.39 22.02
N LEU A 120 -6.22 27.64 21.42
CA LEU A 120 -7.41 28.23 20.79
C LEU A 120 -8.31 28.95 21.80
N GLY A 121 -8.45 28.40 23.01
CA GLY A 121 -9.18 29.04 24.10
C GLY A 121 -8.59 30.39 24.50
N SER A 122 -7.25 30.48 24.60
CA SER A 122 -6.57 31.74 24.90
C SER A 122 -6.70 32.79 23.80
N LEU A 123 -6.91 32.37 22.55
CA LEU A 123 -7.12 33.25 21.40
C LEU A 123 -8.59 33.62 21.18
N GLY A 124 -9.51 33.11 21.99
CA GLY A 124 -10.96 33.30 21.81
C GLY A 124 -11.54 32.61 20.58
N LEU A 125 -10.82 31.64 20.00
CA LEU A 125 -11.24 30.90 18.81
C LEU A 125 -12.14 29.72 19.16
N SER A 126 -12.95 29.30 18.19
CA SER A 126 -13.81 28.14 18.36
C SER A 126 -12.99 26.86 18.49
N LYS A 127 -13.35 26.03 19.48
CA LYS A 127 -12.67 24.74 19.75
C LYS A 127 -12.80 23.75 18.58
N SER A 128 -13.75 23.96 17.68
CA SER A 128 -13.95 23.16 16.46
C SER A 128 -12.84 23.36 15.43
N ILE A 129 -12.14 24.50 15.44
CA ILE A 129 -10.99 24.75 14.56
C ILE A 129 -9.87 23.73 14.83
N GLY A 130 -9.64 23.39 16.10
CA GLY A 130 -8.62 22.41 16.48
C GLY A 130 -8.91 21.01 15.92
N LEU A 131 -10.19 20.62 15.87
CA LEU A 131 -10.60 19.38 15.23
C LEU A 131 -10.29 19.40 13.72
N GLY A 132 -10.56 20.52 13.03
CA GLY A 132 -10.23 20.68 11.62
C GLY A 132 -8.74 20.54 11.33
N ILE A 133 -7.89 21.16 12.17
CA ILE A 133 -6.42 21.04 12.07
C ILE A 133 -5.99 19.58 12.20
N VAL A 134 -6.49 18.89 13.23
CA VAL A 134 -6.16 17.48 13.49
C VAL A 134 -6.56 16.59 12.32
N CYS A 135 -7.79 16.74 11.82
CA CYS A 135 -8.28 15.98 10.67
C CYS A 135 -7.41 16.22 9.43
N GLY A 136 -7.05 17.48 9.15
CA GLY A 136 -6.17 17.83 8.03
C GLY A 136 -4.80 17.15 8.15
N VAL A 137 -4.16 17.25 9.32
CA VAL A 137 -2.86 16.63 9.57
C VAL A 137 -2.92 15.10 9.46
N LEU A 138 -3.97 14.47 9.98
CA LEU A 138 -4.16 13.03 9.87
C LEU A 138 -4.29 12.59 8.42
N ILE A 139 -5.06 13.32 7.60
CA ILE A 139 -5.19 13.01 6.17
C ILE A 139 -3.84 13.12 5.48
N ILE A 140 -3.09 14.18 5.75
CA ILE A 140 -1.74 14.42 5.18
C ILE A 140 -0.82 13.24 5.51
N ILE A 141 -0.67 12.90 6.79
CA ILE A 141 0.25 11.84 7.23
C ILE A 141 -0.17 10.47 6.72
N SER A 142 -1.47 10.25 6.48
CA SER A 142 -2.00 8.96 6.00
C SER A 142 -2.00 8.83 4.48
N THR A 143 -1.81 9.93 3.76
CA THR A 143 -1.82 9.95 2.29
C THR A 143 -0.55 9.28 1.73
N ARG A 144 -0.70 8.47 0.68
CA ARG A 144 0.41 7.82 -0.04
C ARG A 144 0.27 8.00 -1.54
N LEU A 145 1.41 8.03 -2.25
CA LEU A 145 1.47 8.14 -3.71
C LEU A 145 1.84 6.78 -4.29
N ILE A 146 1.08 6.30 -5.28
CA ILE A 146 1.31 5.00 -5.93
C ILE A 146 1.33 5.13 -7.46
N ARG A 147 1.97 4.16 -8.13
CA ARG A 147 1.98 4.10 -9.60
C ARG A 147 0.57 3.74 -10.11
N VAL A 148 0.17 4.35 -11.22
CA VAL A 148 -1.00 3.90 -11.99
C VAL A 148 -0.52 2.78 -12.91
N ARG A 149 -1.08 1.58 -12.79
CA ARG A 149 -0.87 0.52 -13.77
C ARG A 149 -1.77 0.84 -14.97
N GLU A 150 -1.17 1.14 -16.12
CA GLU A 150 -1.92 1.24 -17.37
C GLU A 150 -2.40 -0.17 -17.71
N SER A 151 -3.72 -0.38 -17.68
CA SER A 151 -4.30 -1.59 -18.28
C SER A 151 -4.17 -1.43 -19.79
N ILE A 152 -3.22 -2.15 -20.39
CA ILE A 152 -3.15 -2.32 -21.84
C ILE A 152 -4.51 -2.90 -22.25
N ARG A 153 -5.27 -2.14 -23.03
CA ARG A 153 -6.52 -2.59 -23.67
C ARG A 153 -6.22 -2.80 -25.15
#